data_AF-A0A8T0MIK5-F1
#
_entry.id   AF-A0A8T0MIK5-F1
#
_cell.length_a   1.000
_cell.length_b   1.000
_cell.length_c   1.000
_cell.angle_alpha   90.00
_cell.angle_beta   90.00
_cell.angle_gamma   90.00
#
_symmetry.space_group_name_H-M   'P 1'
#
loop_
_entity.id
_entity.type
_entity.pdbx_description
1 polymer ?
#
loop_
_entity_poly.entity_id
_entity_poly.type
_entity_poly.pdbx_seq_one_letter_code
_entity_poly.pdbx_strand_id
1 'polypeptide(L)'
;MLRAVARCCGHWPPSAAAADGMLWQTELRPHAAGEFSMAAAQANLAMEDQAQVLASPSDTLVGVYDGHGGADASRFLRSRLFPHVQRFATEQGGMSTEVIRRAFSETEEEFHTQVRQEWRRRPRMAAVGSCCLLGAISGDTLYVANLGDSRAVLGRRVVGGGVAVAERLSSEHNTASEEVRRELAALNPDDAQIVVHARGAWRVKGIIQVTRSIGDFYLKKPEYSLDPLFREVGPPIALKRPALSAEPSIQVHKLNPNDLFLIFASDGLWEHLSDDDAVQIVFKNPRTGIANRLVKAALKEATRKREVRYRDLRTIERGVRRHFHDDISVVVVYLDRHRERRHTRVIDSSSNCTSAPVDIYSSNTVL
;
A
#
# COMPACT_ATOMS: atom_id res chain seq x y z
N MET A 1 -14.72 -28.57 16.05
CA MET A 1 -14.55 -28.81 14.60
C MET A 1 -14.26 -27.48 13.92
N LEU A 2 -12.98 -27.11 13.82
CA LEU A 2 -12.53 -25.93 13.08
C LEU A 2 -12.45 -26.28 11.60
N ARG A 3 -13.39 -25.80 10.78
CA ARG A 3 -13.26 -25.86 9.32
C ARG A 3 -12.37 -24.71 8.87
N ALA A 4 -11.32 -25.06 8.13
CA ALA A 4 -10.32 -24.18 7.57
C ALA A 4 -10.95 -23.11 6.66
N VAL A 5 -10.86 -21.84 7.07
CA VAL A 5 -11.02 -20.68 6.19
C VAL A 5 -9.63 -20.34 5.64
N ALA A 6 -9.11 -21.21 4.76
CA ALA A 6 -7.76 -21.06 4.18
C ALA A 6 -7.78 -21.09 2.64
N ARG A 7 -8.92 -20.74 2.02
CA ARG A 7 -9.05 -20.61 0.55
C ARG A 7 -10.01 -19.47 0.20
N CYS A 8 -9.58 -18.22 0.39
CA CYS A 8 -10.38 -17.04 -0.02
C CYS A 8 -9.76 -16.22 -1.17
N CYS A 9 -8.60 -16.60 -1.69
CA CYS A 9 -7.97 -15.90 -2.81
C CYS A 9 -7.84 -16.84 -4.01
N GLY A 10 -8.90 -16.94 -4.82
CA GLY A 10 -8.81 -17.57 -6.14
C GLY A 10 -7.97 -16.68 -7.06
N HIS A 11 -7.03 -17.27 -7.80
CA HIS A 11 -6.38 -16.57 -8.92
C HIS A 11 -7.39 -16.53 -10.07
N TRP A 12 -7.91 -15.33 -10.38
CA TRP A 12 -8.62 -15.13 -11.64
C TRP A 12 -7.66 -14.73 -12.74
N PRO A 13 -7.88 -15.20 -13.99
CA PRO A 13 -7.02 -14.83 -15.10
C PRO A 13 -7.05 -13.31 -15.27
N PRO A 14 -5.90 -12.68 -15.57
CA PRO A 14 -5.87 -11.25 -15.87
C PRO A 14 -6.84 -10.95 -17.02
N SER A 15 -7.68 -9.93 -16.88
CA SER A 15 -8.23 -9.29 -18.08
C SER A 15 -7.04 -8.79 -18.88
N ALA A 16 -6.86 -9.35 -20.08
CA ALA A 16 -5.83 -9.07 -21.07
C ALA A 16 -4.67 -8.23 -20.53
N ALA A 17 -3.53 -8.86 -20.22
CA ALA A 17 -2.28 -8.16 -20.00
C ALA A 17 -2.23 -6.99 -20.99
N ALA A 18 -2.23 -5.76 -20.47
CA ALA A 18 -2.19 -4.60 -21.34
C ALA A 18 -1.00 -4.83 -22.27
N ALA A 19 -1.17 -4.55 -23.57
CA ALA A 19 -0.15 -4.71 -24.61
C ALA A 19 1.18 -3.95 -24.34
N ASP A 20 1.34 -3.39 -23.14
CA ASP A 20 2.41 -2.58 -22.58
C ASP A 20 3.49 -3.41 -21.85
N GLY A 21 3.23 -4.66 -21.45
CA GLY A 21 4.21 -5.57 -20.82
C GLY A 21 4.74 -5.18 -19.43
N MET A 22 4.67 -3.89 -19.06
CA MET A 22 5.09 -3.33 -17.76
C MET A 22 3.94 -2.94 -16.84
N LEU A 23 2.70 -3.00 -17.36
CA LEU A 23 1.49 -2.57 -16.66
C LEU A 23 0.53 -3.74 -16.50
N TRP A 24 -0.10 -3.79 -15.34
CA TRP A 24 -1.26 -4.63 -15.08
C TRP A 24 -2.43 -3.75 -14.69
N GLN A 25 -3.65 -4.14 -15.06
CA GLN A 25 -4.87 -3.46 -14.64
C GLN A 25 -6.03 -4.44 -14.55
N THR A 26 -7.05 -4.06 -13.79
CA THR A 26 -8.35 -4.73 -13.79
C THR A 26 -9.34 -3.98 -14.67
N GLU A 27 -10.30 -4.70 -15.23
CA GLU A 27 -11.61 -4.13 -15.56
C GLU A 27 -12.29 -3.56 -14.29
N LEU A 28 -13.35 -2.76 -14.48
CA LEU A 28 -14.16 -2.30 -13.35
C LEU A 28 -14.83 -3.49 -12.64
N ARG A 29 -14.71 -3.52 -11.32
CA ARG A 29 -15.25 -4.59 -10.46
C ARG A 29 -16.22 -4.00 -9.44
N PRO A 30 -17.33 -4.67 -9.12
CA PRO A 30 -18.28 -4.18 -8.12
C PRO A 30 -17.76 -4.35 -6.68
N HIS A 31 -18.20 -3.49 -5.78
CA HIS A 31 -18.07 -3.64 -4.33
C HIS A 31 -19.30 -3.03 -3.60
N ALA A 32 -19.37 -3.17 -2.27
CA ALA A 32 -20.58 -2.87 -1.49
C ALA A 32 -21.16 -1.46 -1.67
N ALA A 33 -20.37 -0.50 -2.15
CA ALA A 33 -20.77 0.89 -2.31
C ALA A 33 -20.59 1.43 -3.74
N GLY A 34 -20.30 0.60 -4.74
CA GLY A 34 -20.05 1.07 -6.11
C GLY A 34 -19.18 0.13 -6.92
N GLU A 35 -18.18 0.70 -7.61
CA GLU A 35 -17.20 -0.02 -8.41
C GLU A 35 -15.78 0.39 -8.04
N PHE A 36 -14.81 -0.48 -8.29
CA PHE A 36 -13.40 -0.17 -8.13
C PHE A 36 -12.59 -0.55 -9.37
N SER A 37 -11.44 0.10 -9.52
CA SER A 37 -10.42 -0.19 -10.54
C SER A 37 -9.06 -0.29 -9.86
N MET A 38 -8.25 -1.26 -10.28
CA MET A 38 -6.88 -1.41 -9.81
C MET A 38 -5.91 -1.40 -10.98
N ALA A 39 -4.71 -0.86 -10.76
CA ALA A 39 -3.62 -0.95 -11.71
C ALA A 39 -2.28 -0.97 -10.98
N ALA A 40 -1.29 -1.57 -11.64
CA ALA A 40 0.08 -1.61 -11.15
C ALA A 40 1.09 -1.41 -12.29
N ALA A 41 2.24 -0.83 -11.96
CA ALA A 41 3.42 -0.78 -12.80
C ALA A 41 4.63 -1.33 -12.01
N GLN A 42 5.42 -2.18 -12.66
CA GLN A 42 6.62 -2.75 -12.04
C GLN A 42 7.87 -2.04 -12.56
N ALA A 43 8.66 -1.48 -11.65
CA ALA A 43 10.00 -0.94 -11.88
C ALA A 43 11.11 -1.90 -11.43
N ASN A 44 10.93 -2.52 -10.26
CA ASN A 44 11.95 -3.38 -9.64
C ASN A 44 12.11 -4.71 -10.37
N LEU A 45 13.25 -5.38 -10.15
CA LEU A 45 13.53 -6.69 -10.77
C LEU A 45 12.45 -7.72 -10.38
N ALA A 46 12.08 -7.74 -9.11
CA ALA A 46 10.87 -8.36 -8.60
C ALA A 46 9.99 -7.24 -8.05
N MET A 47 8.70 -7.26 -8.37
CA MET A 47 7.77 -6.28 -7.83
C MET A 47 7.69 -6.43 -6.29
N GLU A 48 8.00 -5.35 -5.58
CA GLU A 48 7.97 -5.29 -4.12
C GLU A 48 6.62 -4.78 -3.63
N ASP A 49 5.97 -3.92 -4.40
CA ASP A 49 4.57 -3.52 -4.20
C ASP A 49 3.60 -4.72 -4.24
N GLN A 50 2.56 -4.68 -3.43
CA GLN A 50 1.40 -5.56 -3.48
C GLN A 50 0.12 -4.75 -3.25
N ALA A 51 -0.97 -5.14 -3.90
CA ALA A 51 -2.28 -4.52 -3.67
C ALA A 51 -3.42 -5.54 -3.77
N GLN A 52 -4.46 -5.35 -2.98
CA GLN A 52 -5.65 -6.20 -2.98
C GLN A 52 -6.92 -5.46 -2.53
N VAL A 53 -8.06 -5.93 -3.04
CA VAL A 53 -9.39 -5.49 -2.64
C VAL A 53 -10.23 -6.72 -2.29
N LEU A 54 -10.80 -6.73 -1.09
CA LEU A 54 -11.80 -7.72 -0.69
C LEU A 54 -13.15 -7.03 -0.66
N ALA A 55 -14.04 -7.44 -1.56
CA ALA A 55 -15.41 -6.96 -1.63
C ALA A 55 -16.34 -8.05 -1.09
N SER A 56 -17.05 -7.73 0.00
CA SER A 56 -18.19 -8.50 0.50
C SER A 56 -19.48 -7.71 0.25
N PRO A 57 -20.67 -8.30 0.48
CA PRO A 57 -21.94 -7.58 0.39
C PRO A 57 -22.06 -6.39 1.35
N SER A 58 -21.38 -6.44 2.51
CA SER A 58 -21.46 -5.45 3.58
C SER A 58 -20.24 -4.54 3.68
N ASP A 59 -19.07 -5.04 3.29
CA ASP A 59 -17.79 -4.41 3.58
C ASP A 59 -16.87 -4.39 2.36
N THR A 60 -15.98 -3.40 2.32
CA THR A 60 -14.91 -3.34 1.33
C THR A 60 -13.59 -3.07 2.03
N LEU A 61 -12.63 -3.99 1.90
CA LEU A 61 -11.26 -3.79 2.36
C LEU A 61 -10.36 -3.52 1.17
N VAL A 62 -9.46 -2.55 1.30
CA VAL A 62 -8.46 -2.16 0.31
C VAL A 62 -7.10 -2.17 0.98
N GLY A 63 -6.12 -2.82 0.37
CA GLY A 63 -4.75 -2.89 0.85
C GLY A 63 -3.79 -2.47 -0.24
N VAL A 64 -2.88 -1.56 0.10
CA VAL A 64 -1.68 -1.23 -0.70
C VAL A 64 -0.47 -1.39 0.22
N TYR A 65 0.48 -2.21 -0.21
CA TYR A 65 1.65 -2.60 0.58
C TYR A 65 2.89 -2.34 -0.27
N ASP A 66 3.62 -1.30 0.07
CA ASP A 66 4.82 -0.87 -0.63
C ASP A 66 6.03 -1.48 0.07
N GLY A 67 6.61 -2.49 -0.58
CA GLY A 67 7.66 -3.32 -0.02
C GLY A 67 9.04 -2.77 -0.33
N HIS A 68 9.99 -2.99 0.58
CA HIS A 68 11.38 -2.60 0.38
C HIS A 68 12.36 -3.59 0.99
N GLY A 69 13.57 -3.65 0.42
CA GLY A 69 14.61 -4.60 0.83
C GLY A 69 14.31 -6.05 0.42
N GLY A 70 13.23 -6.25 -0.34
CA GLY A 70 12.65 -7.53 -0.76
C GLY A 70 11.12 -7.48 -0.72
N ALA A 71 10.47 -8.44 -1.39
CA ALA A 71 9.01 -8.52 -1.46
C ALA A 71 8.36 -9.38 -0.35
N ASP A 72 9.15 -9.96 0.56
CA ASP A 72 8.62 -10.92 1.56
C ASP A 72 7.59 -10.27 2.51
N ALA A 73 7.84 -9.05 3.01
CA ALA A 73 6.94 -8.38 3.96
C ALA A 73 5.61 -7.95 3.31
N SER A 74 5.64 -7.35 2.12
CA SER A 74 4.44 -6.92 1.40
C SER A 74 3.58 -8.13 0.97
N ARG A 75 4.21 -9.23 0.57
CA ARG A 75 3.52 -10.51 0.27
C ARG A 75 2.93 -11.15 1.52
N PHE A 76 3.63 -11.07 2.65
CA PHE A 76 3.12 -11.55 3.93
C PHE A 76 1.86 -10.76 4.34
N LEU A 77 1.93 -9.43 4.29
CA LEU A 77 0.80 -8.53 4.55
C LEU A 77 -0.41 -8.87 3.69
N ARG A 78 -0.20 -9.03 2.38
CA ARG A 78 -1.24 -9.44 1.43
C ARG A 78 -1.95 -10.72 1.88
N SER A 79 -1.21 -11.71 2.39
CA SER A 79 -1.78 -13.00 2.80
C SER A 79 -2.41 -13.03 4.19
N ARG A 80 -2.02 -12.12 5.11
CA ARG A 80 -2.39 -12.21 6.53
C ARG A 80 -3.28 -11.09 7.04
N LEU A 81 -3.11 -9.85 6.57
CA LEU A 81 -3.75 -8.70 7.19
C LEU A 81 -5.28 -8.75 7.10
N PHE A 82 -5.84 -9.03 5.92
CA PHE A 82 -7.30 -9.12 5.75
C PHE A 82 -7.93 -10.23 6.60
N PRO A 83 -7.41 -11.48 6.62
CA PRO A 83 -7.87 -12.50 7.55
C PRO A 83 -7.89 -12.05 9.02
N HIS A 84 -6.84 -11.37 9.49
CA HIS A 84 -6.78 -10.87 10.86
C HIS A 84 -7.84 -9.79 11.12
N VAL A 85 -8.00 -8.84 10.19
CA VAL A 85 -9.06 -7.81 10.26
C VAL A 85 -10.45 -8.44 10.33
N GLN A 86 -10.76 -9.39 9.44
CA GLN A 86 -12.07 -10.05 9.41
C GLN A 86 -12.34 -10.86 10.68
N ARG A 87 -11.33 -11.57 11.18
CA ARG A 87 -11.44 -12.34 12.42
C ARG A 87 -11.71 -11.45 13.62
N PHE A 88 -10.91 -10.40 13.81
CA PHE A 88 -11.12 -9.48 14.92
C PHE A 88 -12.42 -8.68 14.80
N ALA A 89 -12.84 -8.31 13.59
CA ALA A 89 -14.14 -7.68 13.37
C ALA A 89 -15.29 -8.61 13.80
N THR A 90 -15.19 -9.91 13.49
CA THR A 90 -16.17 -10.90 13.92
C THR A 90 -16.19 -11.06 15.45
N GLU A 91 -15.01 -11.15 16.08
CA GLU A 91 -14.88 -11.28 17.53
C GLU A 91 -15.43 -10.06 18.30
N GLN A 92 -15.31 -8.86 17.74
CA GLN A 92 -15.75 -7.60 18.37
C GLN A 92 -17.13 -7.12 17.91
N GLY A 93 -17.80 -7.85 17.02
CA GLY A 93 -19.14 -7.50 16.53
C GLY A 93 -19.17 -6.35 15.51
N GLY A 94 -18.06 -6.05 14.84
CA GLY A 94 -17.99 -5.04 13.79
C GLY A 94 -16.59 -4.46 13.59
N MET A 95 -16.43 -3.67 12.52
CA MET A 95 -15.19 -2.93 12.27
C MET A 95 -15.00 -1.81 13.30
N SER A 96 -13.77 -1.65 13.80
CA SER A 96 -13.40 -0.56 14.71
C SER A 96 -11.92 -0.22 14.59
N THR A 97 -11.50 0.89 15.19
CA THR A 97 -10.07 1.24 15.25
C THR A 97 -9.27 0.20 16.05
N GLU A 98 -9.88 -0.41 17.08
CA GLU A 98 -9.25 -1.46 17.88
C GLU A 98 -9.07 -2.76 17.10
N VAL A 99 -10.06 -3.15 16.29
CA VAL A 99 -9.95 -4.29 15.36
C VAL A 99 -8.75 -4.12 14.44
N ILE A 100 -8.60 -2.93 13.86
CA ILE A 100 -7.49 -2.62 12.96
C ILE A 100 -6.15 -2.65 13.71
N ARG A 101 -6.05 -2.02 14.88
CA ARG A 101 -4.80 -2.06 15.69
C ARG A 101 -4.38 -3.48 16.03
N ARG A 102 -5.32 -4.32 16.47
CA ARG A 102 -5.06 -5.74 16.79
C ARG A 102 -4.62 -6.52 15.55
N ALA A 103 -5.24 -6.28 14.40
CA ALA A 103 -4.85 -6.93 13.15
C ALA A 103 -3.43 -6.56 12.70
N PHE A 104 -3.04 -5.29 12.80
CA PHE A 104 -1.67 -4.84 12.49
C PHE A 104 -0.65 -5.44 13.47
N SER A 105 -0.95 -5.38 14.78
CA SER A 105 -0.08 -5.91 15.83
C SER A 105 0.16 -7.41 15.67
N GLU A 106 -0.90 -8.20 15.42
CA GLU A 106 -0.75 -9.63 15.20
C GLU A 106 -0.04 -9.96 13.88
N THR A 107 -0.24 -9.16 12.83
CA THR A 107 0.49 -9.33 11.56
C THR A 107 1.99 -9.12 11.75
N GLU A 108 2.39 -8.08 12.49
CA GLU A 108 3.80 -7.81 12.81
C GLU A 108 4.42 -8.96 13.64
N GLU A 109 3.73 -9.44 14.68
CA GLU A 109 4.24 -10.53 15.53
C GLU A 109 4.31 -11.88 14.80
N GLU A 110 3.36 -12.17 13.91
CA GLU A 110 3.40 -13.37 13.07
C GLU A 110 4.57 -13.29 12.08
N PHE A 111 4.79 -12.13 11.44
CA PHE A 111 5.92 -11.94 10.54
C PHE A 111 7.26 -12.01 11.28
N HIS A 112 7.34 -11.41 12.47
CA HIS A 112 8.52 -11.51 13.34
C HIS A 112 8.83 -12.97 13.70
N THR A 113 7.81 -13.75 14.01
CA THR A 113 7.97 -15.18 14.29
C THR A 113 8.55 -15.92 13.09
N GLN A 114 8.11 -15.61 11.87
CA GLN A 114 8.68 -16.18 10.65
C GLN A 114 10.14 -15.76 10.44
N VAL A 115 10.46 -14.47 10.60
CA VAL A 115 11.85 -13.96 10.47
C VAL A 115 12.77 -14.64 11.48
N ARG A 116 12.34 -14.80 12.73
CA ARG A 116 13.11 -15.49 13.77
C ARG A 116 13.39 -16.96 13.42
N GLN A 117 12.41 -17.65 12.84
CA GLN A 117 12.57 -19.05 12.41
C GLN A 117 13.52 -19.18 11.21
N GLU A 118 13.49 -18.23 10.29
CA GLU A 118 14.32 -18.23 9.08
C GLU A 118 15.68 -17.53 9.28
N TRP A 119 15.93 -16.87 10.42
CA TRP A 119 17.08 -16.00 10.68
C TRP A 119 18.43 -16.58 10.25
N ARG A 120 18.72 -17.83 10.64
CA ARG A 120 19.99 -18.50 10.30
C ARG A 120 20.12 -18.88 8.83
N ARG A 121 19.01 -19.04 8.11
CA ARG A 121 18.98 -19.49 6.70
C ARG A 121 18.85 -18.33 5.73
N ARG A 122 18.12 -17.28 6.11
CA ARG A 122 17.82 -16.10 5.30
C ARG A 122 17.93 -14.83 6.15
N PRO A 123 19.13 -14.45 6.62
CA PRO A 123 19.31 -13.29 7.49
C PRO A 123 18.80 -11.98 6.85
N ARG A 124 18.82 -11.87 5.52
CA ARG A 124 18.25 -10.72 4.80
C ARG A 124 16.77 -10.46 5.10
N MET A 125 15.98 -11.46 5.51
CA MET A 125 14.57 -11.26 5.86
C MET A 125 14.36 -10.27 7.01
N ALA A 126 15.33 -10.11 7.91
CA ALA A 126 15.22 -9.12 8.98
C ALA A 126 15.32 -7.67 8.48
N ALA A 127 15.82 -7.46 7.25
CA ALA A 127 15.92 -6.16 6.58
C ALA A 127 14.89 -5.96 5.47
N VAL A 128 13.94 -6.89 5.32
CA VAL A 128 12.76 -6.69 4.47
C VAL A 128 11.70 -5.97 5.29
N GLY A 129 11.07 -4.96 4.69
CA GLY A 129 9.95 -4.25 5.29
C GLY A 129 8.89 -3.89 4.26
N SER A 130 7.79 -3.35 4.74
CA SER A 130 6.72 -2.84 3.90
C SER A 130 5.96 -1.73 4.60
N CYS A 131 5.72 -0.64 3.90
CA CYS A 131 4.62 0.26 4.21
C CYS A 131 3.28 -0.48 4.03
N CYS A 132 2.25 -0.04 4.73
CA CYS A 132 0.93 -0.65 4.70
C CYS A 132 -0.17 0.40 4.82
N LEU A 133 -0.94 0.56 3.75
CA LEU A 133 -2.14 1.36 3.70
C LEU A 133 -3.37 0.44 3.62
N LEU A 134 -4.24 0.51 4.64
CA LEU A 134 -5.50 -0.20 4.72
C LEU A 134 -6.67 0.79 4.67
N GLY A 135 -7.59 0.58 3.72
CA GLY A 135 -8.93 1.15 3.73
C GLY A 135 -9.95 0.10 4.13
N ALA A 136 -10.91 0.44 5.01
CA ALA A 136 -12.05 -0.40 5.32
C ALA A 136 -13.34 0.42 5.28
N ILE A 137 -14.25 0.06 4.38
CA ILE A 137 -15.61 0.63 4.34
C ILE A 137 -16.52 -0.40 5.00
N SER A 138 -17.13 -0.04 6.12
CA SER A 138 -18.09 -0.87 6.85
C SER A 138 -19.28 -0.02 7.27
N GLY A 139 -20.49 -0.41 6.86
CA GLY A 139 -21.62 0.50 6.91
C GLY A 139 -21.25 1.81 6.21
N ASP A 140 -21.63 2.96 6.74
CA ASP A 140 -21.33 4.31 6.25
C ASP A 140 -20.03 4.91 6.81
N THR A 141 -19.17 4.07 7.38
CA THR A 141 -17.92 4.51 8.00
C THR A 141 -16.74 4.00 7.20
N LEU A 142 -15.82 4.91 6.88
CA LEU A 142 -14.52 4.62 6.29
C LEU A 142 -13.46 4.70 7.38
N TYR A 143 -12.65 3.65 7.47
CA TYR A 143 -11.42 3.63 8.27
C TYR A 143 -10.23 3.64 7.31
N VAL A 144 -9.27 4.52 7.56
CA VAL A 144 -7.99 4.55 6.83
C VAL A 144 -6.88 4.37 7.85
N ALA A 145 -6.16 3.26 7.77
CA ALA A 145 -4.99 2.99 8.57
C ALA A 145 -3.75 3.08 7.70
N ASN A 146 -2.81 3.93 8.07
CA ASN A 146 -1.57 4.13 7.32
C ASN A 146 -0.34 3.88 8.18
N LEU A 147 0.64 3.27 7.54
CA LEU A 147 1.90 2.88 8.13
C LEU A 147 2.96 3.04 7.03
N GLY A 148 3.78 4.09 7.11
CA GLY A 148 4.68 4.50 6.02
C GLY A 148 4.14 5.69 5.21
N ASP A 149 4.47 5.75 3.93
CA ASP A 149 4.28 6.89 3.01
C ASP A 149 3.44 6.59 1.75
N SER A 150 2.80 5.42 1.71
CA SER A 150 1.59 5.26 0.91
C SER A 150 0.50 6.25 1.39
N ARG A 151 -0.41 6.63 0.51
CA ARG A 151 -1.42 7.67 0.80
C ARG A 151 -2.81 7.32 0.28
N ALA A 152 -3.82 7.66 1.07
CA ALA A 152 -5.23 7.64 0.69
C ALA A 152 -5.77 9.07 0.51
N VAL A 153 -6.46 9.31 -0.62
CA VAL A 153 -7.05 10.62 -0.97
C VAL A 153 -8.51 10.44 -1.34
N LEU A 154 -9.38 11.26 -0.75
CA LEU A 154 -10.80 11.35 -1.05
C LEU A 154 -11.04 12.46 -2.08
N GLY A 155 -11.73 12.12 -3.16
CA GLY A 155 -12.31 13.09 -4.08
C GLY A 155 -13.70 13.49 -3.62
N ARG A 156 -13.86 14.74 -3.17
CA ARG A 156 -15.15 15.27 -2.69
C ARG A 156 -15.71 16.30 -3.65
N ARG A 157 -16.99 16.21 -3.96
CA ARG A 157 -17.71 17.24 -4.74
C ARG A 157 -17.85 18.52 -3.92
N VAL A 158 -17.53 19.66 -4.53
CA VAL A 158 -17.86 20.96 -3.95
C VAL A 158 -19.35 21.24 -4.17
N VAL A 159 -20.08 21.54 -3.10
CA VAL A 159 -21.52 21.88 -3.17
C VAL A 159 -21.71 23.12 -4.05
N GLY A 160 -22.62 23.04 -5.02
CA GLY A 160 -22.87 24.12 -5.99
C GLY A 160 -21.81 24.26 -7.08
N GLY A 161 -20.78 23.41 -7.11
CA GLY A 161 -19.70 23.43 -8.09
C GLY A 161 -19.66 22.20 -9.00
N GLY A 162 -19.15 22.39 -10.22
CA GLY A 162 -18.85 21.32 -11.18
C GLY A 162 -17.48 20.67 -10.97
N VAL A 163 -16.87 20.79 -9.78
CA VAL A 163 -15.48 20.42 -9.50
C VAL A 163 -15.40 19.50 -8.26
N ALA A 164 -14.43 18.60 -8.24
CA ALA A 164 -14.05 17.83 -7.05
C ALA A 164 -12.75 18.38 -6.45
N VAL A 165 -12.64 18.37 -5.12
CA VAL A 165 -11.44 18.74 -4.36
C VAL A 165 -10.83 17.50 -3.71
N ALA A 166 -9.52 17.53 -3.50
CA ALA A 166 -8.81 16.48 -2.82
C ALA A 166 -8.82 16.69 -1.30
N GLU A 167 -9.05 15.61 -0.57
CA GLU A 167 -8.90 15.55 0.89
C GLU A 167 -8.04 14.35 1.25
N ARG A 168 -6.86 14.60 1.83
CA ARG A 168 -5.96 13.54 2.27
C ARG A 168 -6.52 12.88 3.53
N LEU A 169 -6.60 11.55 3.52
CA LEU A 169 -7.15 10.74 4.61
C LEU A 169 -6.09 9.92 5.36
N SER A 170 -4.82 10.24 5.18
CA SER A 170 -3.69 9.53 5.78
C SER A 170 -2.54 10.49 6.08
N SER A 171 -1.97 10.39 7.28
CA SER A 171 -0.68 11.01 7.62
C SER A 171 0.46 10.17 7.07
N GLU A 172 1.45 10.79 6.46
CA GLU A 172 2.64 10.10 5.93
C GLU A 172 3.73 10.04 6.99
N HIS A 173 4.33 8.88 7.15
CA HIS A 173 5.37 8.59 8.13
C HIS A 173 6.73 8.54 7.46
N ASN A 174 7.16 9.66 6.88
CA ASN A 174 8.40 9.80 6.14
C ASN A 174 9.22 10.99 6.66
N THR A 175 10.52 10.77 6.79
CA THR A 175 11.50 11.75 7.29
C THR A 175 11.70 12.96 6.38
N ALA A 176 11.10 13.02 5.19
CA ALA A 176 10.94 14.24 4.40
C ALA A 176 10.11 15.30 5.15
N SER A 177 9.14 14.87 5.97
CA SER A 177 8.35 15.74 6.85
C SER A 177 9.17 16.19 8.06
N GLU A 178 9.22 17.50 8.31
CA GLU A 178 9.89 18.05 9.49
C GLU A 178 9.22 17.63 10.79
N GLU A 179 7.89 17.54 10.80
CA GLU A 179 7.12 17.12 11.97
C GLU A 179 7.48 15.68 12.36
N VAL A 180 7.55 14.77 11.39
CA VAL A 180 7.96 13.38 11.61
C VAL A 180 9.40 13.29 12.12
N ARG A 181 10.32 14.14 11.62
CA ARG A 181 11.69 14.21 12.15
C ARG A 181 11.71 14.66 13.61
N ARG A 182 10.91 15.67 13.97
CA ARG A 182 10.80 16.17 15.36
C ARG A 182 10.21 15.12 16.29
N GLU A 183 9.14 14.44 15.89
CA GLU A 183 8.54 13.31 16.64
C GLU A 183 9.58 12.22 16.90
N LEU A 184 10.26 11.77 15.84
CA LEU A 184 11.24 10.69 15.93
C LEU A 184 12.43 11.05 16.84
N ALA A 185 12.91 12.30 16.75
CA ALA A 185 13.96 12.81 17.65
C ALA A 185 13.48 12.91 19.11
N ALA A 186 12.23 13.34 19.35
CA ALA A 186 11.65 13.44 20.69
C ALA A 186 11.46 12.07 21.37
N LEU A 187 11.16 11.02 20.59
CA LEU A 187 11.11 9.63 21.09
C LEU A 187 12.51 9.04 21.35
N ASN A 188 13.55 9.64 20.77
CA ASN A 188 14.95 9.17 20.82
C ASN A 188 15.94 10.27 21.21
N PRO A 189 15.73 10.99 22.34
CA PRO A 189 16.54 12.17 22.70
C PRO A 189 18.02 11.87 22.93
N ASP A 190 18.37 10.61 23.19
CA ASP A 190 19.71 10.13 23.49
C ASP A 190 20.35 9.33 22.34
N ASP A 191 19.78 9.41 21.13
CA ASP A 191 20.33 8.84 19.90
C ASP A 191 20.54 9.93 18.86
N ALA A 192 21.74 10.55 18.87
CA ALA A 192 22.11 11.60 17.92
C ALA A 192 22.13 11.13 16.45
N GLN A 193 22.05 9.82 16.21
CA GLN A 193 22.02 9.23 14.87
C GLN A 193 20.60 8.81 14.46
N ILE A 194 19.56 9.10 15.25
CA ILE A 194 18.20 8.66 14.93
C ILE A 194 17.71 9.22 13.60
N VAL A 195 17.98 10.49 13.32
CA VAL A 195 17.62 11.20 12.07
C VAL A 195 18.87 11.81 11.47
N VAL A 196 19.28 11.31 10.30
CA VAL A 196 20.53 11.71 9.63
C VAL A 196 20.22 12.10 8.19
N HIS A 197 20.75 13.24 7.74
CA HIS A 197 20.72 13.62 6.34
C HIS A 197 21.82 12.86 5.58
N ALA A 198 21.43 11.88 4.76
CA ALA A 198 22.34 11.01 4.02
C ALA A 198 21.79 10.68 2.63
N ARG A 199 22.69 10.65 1.64
CA ARG A 199 22.34 10.33 0.23
C ARG A 199 21.25 11.26 -0.31
N GLY A 200 21.33 12.54 0.02
CA GLY A 200 20.41 13.58 -0.47
C GLY A 200 19.03 13.61 0.18
N ALA A 201 18.78 12.84 1.24
CA ALA A 201 17.51 12.84 1.96
C ALA A 201 17.73 12.67 3.47
N TRP A 202 16.75 13.08 4.26
CA TRP A 202 16.67 12.70 5.67
C TRP A 202 16.32 11.22 5.78
N ARG A 203 16.92 10.50 6.74
CA ARG A 203 16.76 9.06 6.92
C ARG A 203 16.86 8.66 8.39
N VAL A 204 16.10 7.64 8.77
CA VAL A 204 16.21 6.94 10.05
C VAL A 204 17.53 6.17 10.10
N LYS A 205 18.39 6.45 11.08
CA LYS A 205 19.74 5.86 11.23
C LYS A 205 20.63 5.99 9.99
N GLY A 206 20.32 6.94 9.08
CA GLY A 206 21.00 7.11 7.80
C GLY A 206 20.63 6.09 6.72
N ILE A 207 19.60 5.25 6.94
CA ILE A 207 19.30 4.07 6.12
C ILE A 207 18.01 4.24 5.33
N ILE A 208 16.87 4.39 6.01
CA ILE A 208 15.53 4.37 5.40
C ILE A 208 14.78 5.69 5.61
N GLN A 209 13.88 6.07 4.70
CA GLN A 209 13.13 7.33 4.83
C GLN A 209 11.84 7.17 5.65
N VAL A 210 11.21 6.00 5.62
CA VAL A 210 9.99 5.72 6.39
C VAL A 210 10.30 5.51 7.87
N THR A 211 9.45 6.02 8.74
CA THR A 211 9.56 5.89 10.20
C THR A 211 8.64 4.83 10.78
N ARG A 212 7.74 4.29 9.95
CA ARG A 212 6.85 3.18 10.30
C ARG A 212 6.83 2.17 9.15
N SER A 213 6.99 0.90 9.48
CA SER A 213 6.84 -0.23 8.54
C SER A 213 6.36 -1.48 9.27
N ILE A 214 5.86 -2.49 8.56
CA ILE A 214 5.83 -3.88 9.02
C ILE A 214 7.17 -4.51 8.60
N GLY A 215 7.77 -5.35 9.44
CA GLY A 215 9.12 -5.87 9.18
C GLY A 215 10.23 -4.92 9.63
N ASP A 216 11.32 -4.78 8.86
CA ASP A 216 12.51 -4.00 9.24
C ASP A 216 13.02 -4.29 10.66
N PHE A 217 12.97 -5.56 11.09
CA PHE A 217 13.29 -5.93 12.47
C PHE A 217 14.71 -5.54 12.87
N TYR A 218 15.65 -5.45 11.93
CA TYR A 218 16.99 -4.93 12.18
C TYR A 218 17.02 -3.49 12.72
N LEU A 219 15.98 -2.68 12.49
CA LEU A 219 15.82 -1.32 13.03
C LEU A 219 14.88 -1.25 14.24
N LYS A 220 14.25 -2.36 14.62
CA LYS A 220 13.31 -2.42 15.74
C LYS A 220 13.83 -3.22 16.92
N LYS A 221 14.70 -4.18 16.67
CA LYS A 221 15.07 -5.26 17.58
C LYS A 221 16.60 -5.44 17.60
N PRO A 222 17.30 -5.02 18.69
CA PRO A 222 18.76 -5.09 18.78
C PRO A 222 19.33 -6.50 18.59
N GLU A 223 18.55 -7.54 18.87
CA GLU A 223 18.95 -8.93 18.66
C GLU A 223 19.26 -9.26 17.20
N TYR A 224 18.74 -8.51 16.23
CA TYR A 224 19.12 -8.68 14.83
C TYR A 224 20.30 -7.79 14.46
N SER A 225 20.25 -6.48 14.74
CA SER A 225 21.30 -5.54 14.30
C SER A 225 22.65 -5.70 14.99
N LEU A 226 22.72 -6.40 16.12
CA LEU A 226 23.96 -6.68 16.83
C LEU A 226 24.47 -8.12 16.65
N ASP A 227 23.66 -9.02 16.08
CA ASP A 227 24.05 -10.40 15.83
C ASP A 227 25.14 -10.46 14.74
N PRO A 228 26.22 -11.25 14.91
CA PRO A 228 27.26 -11.42 13.90
C PRO A 228 26.75 -11.79 12.48
N LEU A 229 25.65 -12.54 12.37
CA LEU A 229 25.03 -12.91 11.09
C LEU A 229 24.51 -11.68 10.32
N PHE A 230 24.14 -10.62 11.03
CA PHE A 230 23.68 -9.39 10.38
C PHE A 230 24.76 -8.72 9.55
N ARG A 231 26.05 -9.03 9.76
CA ARG A 231 27.14 -8.53 8.92
C ARG A 231 27.02 -8.94 7.45
N GLU A 232 26.25 -9.99 7.14
CA GLU A 232 25.91 -10.38 5.76
C GLU A 232 24.85 -9.47 5.11
N VAL A 233 24.12 -8.72 5.93
CA VAL A 233 23.04 -7.81 5.52
C VAL A 233 23.53 -6.35 5.55
N GLY A 234 24.23 -5.95 6.60
CA GLY A 234 24.72 -4.59 6.77
C GLY A 234 25.64 -4.42 7.99
N PRO A 235 26.18 -3.20 8.19
CA PRO A 235 26.99 -2.91 9.36
C PRO A 235 26.14 -2.97 10.64
N PRO A 236 26.71 -3.33 11.81
CA PRO A 236 25.98 -3.32 13.07
C PRO A 236 25.36 -1.96 13.36
N ILE A 237 24.14 -1.96 13.88
CA ILE A 237 23.40 -0.73 14.21
C ILE A 237 23.15 -0.72 15.71
N ALA A 238 23.71 0.28 16.39
CA ALA A 238 23.42 0.48 17.80
C ALA A 238 21.98 1.00 17.96
N LEU A 239 21.12 0.18 18.56
CA LEU A 239 19.74 0.52 18.91
C LEU A 239 19.58 0.46 20.43
N LYS A 240 19.16 1.56 21.04
CA LYS A 240 18.73 1.59 22.44
C LYS A 240 17.24 1.29 22.60
N ARG A 241 16.46 1.55 21.55
CA ARG A 241 15.03 1.29 21.41
C ARG A 241 14.68 1.16 19.93
N PRO A 242 13.46 0.71 19.57
CA PRO A 242 13.06 0.62 18.17
C PRO A 242 13.16 1.98 17.48
N ALA A 243 13.83 2.03 16.33
CA ALA A 243 13.94 3.23 15.51
C ALA A 243 12.74 3.40 14.56
N LEU A 244 11.97 2.32 14.34
CA LEU A 244 10.73 2.31 13.57
C LEU A 244 9.59 1.75 14.41
N SER A 245 8.35 2.16 14.10
CA SER A 245 7.12 1.62 14.70
C SER A 245 6.32 0.78 13.70
N ALA A 246 5.60 -0.22 14.20
CA ALA A 246 4.59 -0.98 13.44
C ALA A 246 3.15 -0.54 13.78
N GLU A 247 2.99 0.58 14.50
CA GLU A 247 1.68 1.10 14.89
C GLU A 247 1.11 2.04 13.82
N PRO A 248 -0.04 1.72 13.20
CA PRO A 248 -0.63 2.56 12.17
C PRO A 248 -1.26 3.82 12.76
N SER A 249 -1.19 4.94 12.05
CA SER A 249 -2.12 6.05 12.26
C SER A 249 -3.47 5.66 11.69
N ILE A 250 -4.58 5.88 12.42
CA ILE A 250 -5.92 5.52 11.96
C ILE A 250 -6.81 6.77 11.93
N GLN A 251 -7.34 7.10 10.74
CA GLN A 251 -8.37 8.11 10.55
C GLN A 251 -9.73 7.44 10.33
N VAL A 252 -10.77 7.96 10.97
CA VAL A 252 -12.16 7.51 10.79
C VAL A 252 -12.94 8.63 10.14
N HIS A 253 -13.60 8.33 9.04
CA HIS A 253 -14.36 9.28 8.24
C HIS A 253 -15.79 8.78 8.04
N LYS A 254 -16.77 9.65 8.30
CA LYS A 254 -18.17 9.35 8.05
C LYS A 254 -18.49 9.70 6.60
N LEU A 255 -18.81 8.70 5.80
CA LEU A 255 -19.13 8.88 4.39
C LEU A 255 -20.41 9.70 4.22
N ASN A 256 -20.39 10.64 3.29
CA ASN A 256 -21.54 11.48 2.96
C ASN A 256 -21.78 11.55 1.44
N PRO A 257 -22.92 12.08 0.97
CA PRO A 257 -23.27 12.10 -0.46
C PRO A 257 -22.32 12.87 -1.38
N ASN A 258 -21.47 13.76 -0.85
CA ASN A 258 -20.48 14.50 -1.64
C ASN A 258 -19.17 13.74 -1.81
N ASP A 259 -18.95 12.67 -1.05
CA ASP A 259 -17.76 11.81 -1.18
C ASP A 259 -17.93 10.94 -2.43
N LEU A 260 -17.11 11.17 -3.47
CA LEU A 260 -17.32 10.57 -4.79
C LEU A 260 -16.51 9.29 -5.01
N PHE A 261 -15.26 9.31 -4.58
CA PHE A 261 -14.32 8.20 -4.75
C PHE A 261 -13.11 8.35 -3.84
N LEU A 262 -12.41 7.24 -3.62
CA LEU A 262 -11.16 7.16 -2.88
C LEU A 262 -10.05 6.70 -3.83
N ILE A 263 -8.85 7.22 -3.64
CA ILE A 263 -7.62 6.79 -4.30
C ILE A 263 -6.67 6.28 -3.21
N PHE A 264 -6.31 5.01 -3.28
CA PHE A 264 -5.27 4.39 -2.44
C PHE A 264 -4.08 4.09 -3.35
N ALA A 265 -2.89 4.58 -3.01
CA ALA A 265 -1.70 4.27 -3.81
C ALA A 265 -0.40 4.29 -3.01
N SER A 266 0.60 3.55 -3.51
CA SER A 266 1.99 3.60 -3.04
C SER A 266 2.65 4.93 -3.39
N ASP A 267 3.80 5.21 -2.79
CA ASP A 267 4.51 6.47 -2.98
C ASP A 267 4.93 6.67 -4.46
N GLY A 268 5.13 5.59 -5.21
CA GLY A 268 5.42 5.61 -6.65
C GLY A 268 4.39 6.36 -7.49
N LEU A 269 3.14 6.53 -7.01
CA LEU A 269 2.19 7.48 -7.61
C LEU A 269 2.45 8.92 -7.12
N TRP A 270 2.55 9.09 -5.80
CA TRP A 270 2.55 10.38 -5.11
C TRP A 270 3.87 11.16 -5.24
N GLU A 271 4.97 10.52 -5.63
CA GLU A 271 6.22 11.17 -6.05
C GLU A 271 6.05 11.98 -7.35
N HIS A 272 5.02 11.65 -8.13
CA HIS A 272 4.82 12.21 -9.47
C HIS A 272 3.53 13.01 -9.61
N LEU A 273 2.47 12.71 -8.85
CA LEU A 273 1.21 13.44 -8.92
C LEU A 273 0.88 14.12 -7.59
N SER A 274 0.34 15.34 -7.68
CA SER A 274 -0.30 15.98 -6.53
C SER A 274 -1.66 15.33 -6.23
N ASP A 275 -2.14 15.54 -5.00
CA ASP A 275 -3.48 15.06 -4.58
C ASP A 275 -4.56 15.60 -5.52
N ASP A 276 -4.49 16.90 -5.85
CA ASP A 276 -5.43 17.55 -6.75
C ASP A 276 -5.35 17.03 -8.18
N ASP A 277 -4.14 16.84 -8.74
CA ASP A 277 -3.99 16.29 -10.09
C ASP A 277 -4.61 14.88 -10.19
N ALA A 278 -4.35 14.03 -9.20
CA ALA A 278 -4.91 12.69 -9.14
C ALA A 278 -6.45 12.72 -9.06
N VAL A 279 -7.01 13.56 -8.18
CA VAL A 279 -8.46 13.75 -8.06
C VAL A 279 -9.07 14.31 -9.35
N GLN A 280 -8.43 15.28 -10.01
CA GLN A 280 -8.91 15.82 -11.29
C GLN A 280 -8.88 14.76 -12.39
N ILE A 281 -7.86 13.91 -12.44
CA ILE A 281 -7.81 12.79 -13.40
C ILE A 281 -9.00 11.86 -13.17
N VAL A 282 -9.25 11.42 -11.93
CA VAL A 282 -10.37 10.52 -11.62
C VAL A 282 -11.73 11.17 -11.89
N PHE A 283 -11.89 12.44 -11.55
CA PHE A 283 -13.16 13.15 -11.67
C PHE A 283 -13.56 13.47 -13.13
N LYS A 284 -12.58 13.80 -13.98
CA LYS A 284 -12.83 14.26 -15.37
C LYS A 284 -12.83 13.15 -16.42
N ASN A 285 -12.49 11.91 -16.05
CA ASN A 285 -12.35 10.81 -17.00
C ASN A 285 -13.36 9.68 -16.73
N PRO A 286 -13.65 8.83 -17.74
CA PRO A 286 -14.44 7.62 -17.55
C PRO A 286 -13.82 6.69 -16.51
N ARG A 287 -14.68 5.98 -15.77
CA ARG A 287 -14.27 5.00 -14.75
C ARG A 287 -13.44 3.85 -15.32
N THR A 288 -13.75 3.42 -16.53
CA THR A 288 -13.07 2.29 -17.18
C THR A 288 -11.59 2.63 -17.40
N GLY A 289 -10.72 1.81 -16.82
CA GLY A 289 -9.27 1.99 -16.88
C GLY A 289 -8.74 3.18 -16.06
N ILE A 290 -9.49 3.69 -15.07
CA ILE A 290 -9.09 4.90 -14.36
C ILE A 290 -7.82 4.74 -13.53
N ALA A 291 -7.63 3.61 -12.85
CA ALA A 291 -6.40 3.35 -12.10
C ALA A 291 -5.18 3.33 -13.02
N ASN A 292 -5.31 2.70 -14.20
CA ASN A 292 -4.26 2.69 -15.22
C ASN A 292 -3.98 4.09 -15.78
N ARG A 293 -4.99 4.96 -15.85
CA ARG A 293 -4.81 6.36 -16.26
C ARG A 293 -3.96 7.14 -15.26
N LEU A 294 -4.17 6.92 -13.96
CA LEU A 294 -3.32 7.48 -12.90
C LEU A 294 -1.87 6.98 -13.01
N VAL A 295 -1.69 5.65 -13.13
CA VAL A 295 -0.36 5.05 -13.32
C VAL A 295 0.35 5.63 -14.55
N LYS A 296 -0.34 5.73 -15.70
CA LYS A 296 0.23 6.32 -16.92
C LYS A 296 0.55 7.81 -16.77
N ALA A 297 -0.23 8.57 -16.01
CA ALA A 297 0.05 9.96 -15.73
C ALA A 297 1.33 10.11 -14.89
N ALA A 298 1.47 9.31 -13.82
CA ALA A 298 2.68 9.29 -13.00
C ALA A 298 3.92 8.88 -13.80
N LEU A 299 3.84 7.80 -14.60
CA LEU A 299 4.97 7.37 -15.45
C LEU A 299 5.38 8.43 -16.49
N LYS A 300 4.42 9.14 -17.09
CA LYS A 300 4.74 10.25 -18.00
C LYS A 300 5.49 11.35 -17.28
N GLU A 301 5.04 11.74 -16.09
CA GLU A 301 5.71 12.76 -15.29
C GLU A 301 7.10 12.30 -14.82
N ALA A 302 7.24 11.04 -14.41
CA ALA A 302 8.52 10.41 -14.08
C ALA A 302 9.53 10.51 -15.23
N THR A 303 9.10 10.16 -16.44
CA THR A 303 9.96 10.24 -17.64
C THR A 303 10.27 11.66 -18.05
N ARG A 304 9.33 12.60 -17.89
CA ARG A 304 9.55 14.02 -18.14
C ARG A 304 10.63 14.59 -17.23
N LYS A 305 10.62 14.27 -15.93
CA LYS A 305 11.65 14.67 -14.95
C LYS A 305 13.05 14.13 -15.28
N ARG A 306 13.14 13.09 -16.13
CA ARG A 306 14.38 12.42 -16.55
C ARG A 306 14.72 12.64 -18.02
N GLU A 307 13.97 13.49 -18.72
CA GLU A 307 14.16 13.79 -20.15
C GLU A 307 14.12 12.55 -21.07
N VAL A 308 13.34 11.54 -20.69
CA VAL A 308 13.10 10.31 -21.49
C VAL A 308 11.68 10.32 -22.03
N ARG A 309 11.44 9.69 -23.19
CA ARG A 309 10.06 9.55 -23.69
C ARG A 309 9.41 8.34 -23.03
N TYR A 310 8.14 8.47 -22.66
CA TYR A 310 7.34 7.38 -22.09
C TYR A 310 7.44 6.06 -22.86
N ARG A 311 7.46 6.10 -24.21
CA ARG A 311 7.60 4.90 -25.04
C ARG A 311 8.91 4.14 -24.82
N ASP A 312 9.98 4.85 -24.45
CA ASP A 312 11.31 4.28 -24.29
C ASP A 312 11.42 3.55 -22.93
N LEU A 313 10.53 3.82 -21.95
CA LEU A 313 10.49 3.02 -20.71
C LEU A 313 10.31 1.53 -21.00
N ARG A 314 9.51 1.18 -22.01
CA ARG A 314 9.22 -0.21 -22.38
C ARG A 314 10.46 -0.98 -22.83
N THR A 315 11.46 -0.27 -23.35
CA THR A 315 12.71 -0.88 -23.81
C THR A 315 13.76 -0.98 -22.71
N ILE A 316 13.50 -0.39 -21.53
CA ILE A 316 14.41 -0.44 -20.38
C ILE A 316 14.09 -1.68 -19.54
N GLU A 317 15.12 -2.47 -19.23
CA GLU A 317 14.98 -3.66 -18.42
C GLU A 317 14.43 -3.36 -17.01
N ARG A 318 13.67 -4.32 -16.45
CA ARG A 318 13.27 -4.27 -15.03
C ARG A 318 14.49 -4.20 -14.12
N GLY A 319 14.38 -3.56 -12.96
CA GLY A 319 15.51 -3.24 -12.09
C GLY A 319 16.26 -1.98 -12.55
N VAL A 320 16.59 -1.85 -13.84
CA VAL A 320 17.15 -0.60 -14.38
C VAL A 320 16.09 0.50 -14.41
N ARG A 321 14.84 0.16 -14.71
CA ARG A 321 13.69 1.08 -14.67
C ARG A 321 13.49 1.80 -13.33
N ARG A 322 13.97 1.21 -12.23
CA ARG A 322 13.93 1.82 -10.89
C ARG A 322 14.61 3.20 -10.80
N HIS A 323 15.52 3.52 -11.72
CA HIS A 323 16.14 4.86 -11.80
C HIS A 323 15.19 5.95 -12.32
N PHE A 324 14.08 5.55 -12.94
CA PHE A 324 13.10 6.44 -13.55
C PHE A 324 11.83 6.56 -12.73
N HIS A 325 11.31 5.45 -12.23
CA HIS A 325 10.09 5.39 -11.42
C HIS A 325 10.17 4.23 -10.41
N ASP A 326 9.36 4.28 -9.35
CA ASP A 326 9.16 3.16 -8.43
C ASP A 326 8.16 2.13 -8.98
N ASP A 327 8.02 0.99 -8.32
CA ASP A 327 6.78 0.23 -8.42
C ASP A 327 5.60 1.16 -8.06
N ILE A 328 4.49 1.01 -8.79
CA ILE A 328 3.31 1.84 -8.59
C ILE A 328 2.13 0.90 -8.42
N SER A 329 1.37 1.05 -7.34
CA SER A 329 0.10 0.36 -7.12
C SER A 329 -0.99 1.37 -6.84
N VAL A 330 -2.10 1.27 -7.57
CA VAL A 330 -3.23 2.20 -7.44
C VAL A 330 -4.53 1.43 -7.36
N VAL A 331 -5.37 1.79 -6.39
CA VAL A 331 -6.76 1.36 -6.28
C VAL A 331 -7.66 2.59 -6.22
N VAL A 332 -8.61 2.68 -7.13
CA VAL A 332 -9.66 3.72 -7.12
C VAL A 332 -10.99 3.06 -6.77
N VAL A 333 -11.66 3.55 -5.72
CA VAL A 333 -12.95 3.03 -5.23
C VAL A 333 -14.01 4.10 -5.34
N TYR A 334 -15.06 3.87 -6.14
CA TYR A 334 -16.17 4.81 -6.31
C TYR A 334 -17.25 4.62 -5.23
N LEU A 335 -17.84 5.72 -4.78
CA LEU A 335 -18.82 5.76 -3.69
C LEU A 335 -20.19 6.17 -4.24
N ASP A 336 -20.93 5.20 -4.77
CA ASP A 336 -22.21 5.41 -5.46
C ASP A 336 -23.45 5.32 -4.56
N ARG A 337 -23.29 5.10 -3.26
CA ARG A 337 -24.40 4.80 -2.32
C ARG A 337 -25.59 5.75 -2.34
N HIS A 338 -25.40 7.00 -2.76
CA HIS A 338 -26.43 8.02 -2.79
C HIS A 338 -27.01 8.29 -4.19
N ARG A 339 -26.47 7.67 -5.23
CA ARG A 339 -27.08 7.68 -6.56
C ARG A 339 -28.13 6.58 -6.58
N GLU A 340 -29.39 6.97 -6.73
CA GLU A 340 -30.55 6.08 -6.83
C GLU A 340 -30.20 4.76 -7.52
N ARG A 341 -30.60 3.64 -6.89
CA ARG A 341 -30.39 2.23 -7.26
C ARG A 341 -30.49 1.97 -8.78
N ARG A 342 -29.49 2.36 -9.55
CA ARG A 342 -29.35 1.98 -10.97
C ARG A 342 -28.39 0.81 -11.01
N HIS A 343 -28.96 -0.38 -11.10
CA HIS A 343 -28.29 -1.65 -11.34
C HIS A 343 -27.01 -1.87 -10.51
N THR A 344 -27.16 -2.08 -9.20
CA THR A 344 -26.14 -2.84 -8.47
C THR A 344 -26.04 -4.20 -9.13
N ARG A 345 -24.96 -4.44 -9.89
CA ARG A 345 -24.52 -5.79 -10.22
C ARG A 345 -24.42 -6.51 -8.89
N VAL A 346 -25.26 -7.53 -8.71
CA VAL A 346 -25.34 -8.32 -7.49
C VAL A 346 -23.92 -8.83 -7.20
N ILE A 347 -23.33 -8.36 -6.11
CA ILE A 347 -22.19 -9.05 -5.52
C ILE A 347 -22.79 -10.36 -5.05
N ASP A 348 -22.34 -11.46 -5.65
CA ASP A 348 -22.73 -12.79 -5.20
C ASP A 348 -22.53 -12.89 -3.68
N SER A 349 -23.29 -13.75 -3.03
CA SER A 349 -23.20 -13.98 -1.58
C SER A 349 -21.81 -14.39 -1.09
N SER A 350 -20.89 -14.70 -2.02
CA SER A 350 -19.48 -14.98 -1.80
C SER A 350 -18.61 -13.71 -1.75
N SER A 351 -17.66 -13.67 -0.81
CA SER A 351 -16.64 -12.61 -0.77
C SER A 351 -15.67 -12.77 -1.94
N ASN A 352 -15.44 -11.69 -2.70
CA ASN A 352 -14.52 -11.68 -3.83
C ASN A 352 -13.25 -10.90 -3.49
N CYS A 353 -12.11 -11.58 -3.51
CA CYS A 353 -10.80 -10.96 -3.39
C CYS A 353 -10.19 -10.76 -4.78
N THR A 354 -9.75 -9.53 -5.09
CA THR A 354 -9.00 -9.18 -6.30
C THR A 354 -7.63 -8.68 -5.88
N SER A 355 -6.56 -9.30 -6.40
CA SER A 355 -5.19 -8.90 -6.10
C SER A 355 -4.44 -8.53 -7.38
N ALA A 356 -3.53 -7.56 -7.27
CA ALA A 356 -2.49 -7.39 -8.27
C ALA A 356 -1.62 -8.66 -8.35
N PRO A 357 -1.03 -8.97 -9.53
CA PRO A 357 -0.12 -10.10 -9.65
C PRO A 357 1.05 -9.92 -8.68
N VAL A 358 1.62 -11.04 -8.22
CA VAL A 358 2.84 -11.03 -7.40
C VAL A 358 3.99 -10.31 -8.12
N ASP A 359 4.03 -10.47 -9.44
CA ASP A 359 4.98 -9.87 -10.36
C ASP A 359 4.32 -9.80 -11.75
N ILE A 360 4.40 -8.66 -12.43
CA ILE A 360 3.68 -8.42 -13.69
C ILE A 360 4.21 -9.33 -14.80
N TYR A 361 5.51 -9.62 -14.79
CA TYR A 361 6.18 -10.42 -15.82
C TYR A 361 6.04 -11.92 -15.61
N SER A 362 5.83 -12.36 -14.38
CA SER A 362 5.63 -13.78 -14.06
C SER A 362 4.33 -14.35 -14.63
N SER A 363 3.40 -13.46 -15.01
CA SER A 363 2.16 -13.80 -15.72
C SER A 363 2.36 -14.04 -17.22
N ASN A 364 3.51 -13.63 -17.78
CA ASN A 364 3.82 -13.72 -19.22
C ASN A 364 4.67 -14.95 -19.57
N THR A 365 5.00 -15.82 -18.61
CA THR A 365 5.79 -17.05 -18.84
C THR A 365 4.90 -18.28 -19.10
N VAL A 366 3.78 -18.09 -19.79
CA VAL A 366 3.05 -19.20 -20.43
C VAL A 366 3.16 -19.02 -21.93
N LEU A 367 4.30 -19.46 -22.48
CA LEU A 367 4.43 -19.99 -23.83
C LEU A 367 5.48 -21.11 -23.82
#